data_AF-A0A0D0L1V1-F1
#
_entry.id   AF-A0A0D0L1V1-F1
#
_cell.length_a   1.000
_cell.length_b   1.000
_cell.length_c   1.000
_cell.angle_alpha   90.00
_cell.angle_beta   90.00
_cell.angle_gamma   90.00
#
_symmetry.space_group_name_H-M   'P 1'
#
loop_
_entity.id
_entity.type
_entity.pdbx_description
1 polymer ?
#
loop_
_entity_poly.entity_id
_entity_poly.type
_entity_poly.pdbx_seq_one_letter_code
_entity_poly.pdbx_strand_id
1 'polypeptide(L)'
;MSHLAWLIFILGWLIFTLYYVSSFFKWGVLTFSSYFWIRYNVLPILVMSPFASSDQNMEAVGNSIYIIRDYINEAFYLSVLGVVFVLVGMGLATFSSGKSAMFTFVEKGYAFWQTKPGVWISLVVIIFATMGLIALGVRPFEGRQFSFENTSLRPAINLYSVILPTITLSLLVYGFGHNRFFVFAGLMCSGLGLMIGTRGASIETLFIFVVCLIIAYRYKNLAAFTLSIAGFVTVAIVIGILRSTADGDNSVDILQTVSFQIFFGNNFSDFRDYAWILSGFDGRFYHGMTYLAGYMALVPSFISEFRNDFRIGIITSTLAGLDPQFHAGLRPTLFGEAYLNFGISGVVFIATLFGFYFGKLQMWVHDNLQPNRLGLRKVACGYIAFLFLFNAVFTPGFYYVYVVVAWLTGGIVMSYLLDAPLPWKKTAAAKS
;
A
#
# COMPACT_ATOMS: atom_id res chain seq x y z
N MET A 1 3.12 -16.66 23.53
CA MET A 1 3.08 -17.56 22.36
C MET A 1 3.38 -18.99 22.79
N SER A 2 2.76 -20.00 22.16
CA SER A 2 3.03 -21.42 22.45
C SER A 2 4.42 -21.86 21.99
N HIS A 3 4.93 -23.00 22.48
CA HIS A 3 6.22 -23.56 22.03
C HIS A 3 6.25 -23.82 20.52
N LEU A 4 5.15 -24.32 19.94
CA LEU A 4 5.02 -24.51 18.50
C LEU A 4 5.09 -23.18 17.74
N ALA A 5 4.43 -22.14 18.25
CA ALA A 5 4.48 -20.82 17.64
C ALA A 5 5.89 -20.23 17.66
N TRP A 6 6.64 -20.42 18.76
CA TRP A 6 8.06 -20.02 18.84
C TRP A 6 8.95 -20.79 17.86
N LEU A 7 8.73 -22.09 17.68
CA LEU A 7 9.47 -22.87 16.69
C LEU A 7 9.23 -22.35 15.26
N ILE A 8 7.95 -22.15 14.91
CA ILE A 8 7.56 -21.59 13.60
C ILE A 8 8.14 -20.18 13.42
N PHE A 9 8.16 -19.36 14.47
CA PHE A 9 8.76 -18.02 14.46
C PHE A 9 10.26 -18.06 14.13
N ILE A 10 11.02 -18.91 14.81
CA ILE A 10 12.48 -19.07 14.57
C ILE A 10 12.73 -19.58 13.16
N LEU A 11 11.99 -20.61 12.72
CA LEU A 11 12.07 -21.12 11.36
C LEU A 11 11.68 -20.06 10.32
N GLY A 12 10.68 -19.23 10.62
CA GLY A 12 10.24 -18.12 9.77
C GLY A 12 11.37 -17.11 9.53
N TRP A 13 12.09 -16.73 10.58
CA TRP A 13 13.27 -15.86 10.46
C TRP A 13 14.38 -16.51 9.63
N LEU A 14 14.65 -17.79 9.83
CA LEU A 14 15.64 -18.53 9.04
C LEU A 14 15.25 -18.57 7.55
N ILE A 15 14.02 -18.98 7.24
CA ILE A 15 13.50 -19.06 5.87
C ILE A 15 13.52 -17.68 5.21
N PHE A 16 13.08 -16.63 5.91
CA PHE A 16 13.12 -15.27 5.39
C PHE A 16 14.56 -14.83 5.09
N THR A 17 15.51 -15.09 6.01
CA THR A 17 16.91 -14.72 5.81
C THR A 17 17.51 -15.45 4.62
N LEU A 18 17.28 -16.76 4.50
CA LEU A 18 17.72 -17.56 3.35
C LEU A 18 17.10 -17.06 2.04
N TYR A 19 15.80 -16.77 2.03
CA TYR A 19 15.12 -16.18 0.89
C TYR A 19 15.71 -14.83 0.50
N TYR A 20 15.92 -13.94 1.48
CA TYR A 20 16.41 -12.59 1.28
C TYR A 20 17.82 -12.60 0.69
N VAL A 21 18.70 -13.43 1.26
CA VAL A 21 20.08 -13.63 0.78
C VAL A 21 20.08 -14.26 -0.61
N SER A 22 19.31 -15.34 -0.83
CA SER A 22 19.20 -16.00 -2.13
C SER A 22 18.66 -15.06 -3.22
N SER A 23 17.60 -14.29 -2.91
CA SER A 23 17.04 -13.29 -3.81
C SER A 23 18.05 -12.20 -4.14
N PHE A 24 18.80 -11.71 -3.14
CA PHE A 24 19.85 -10.71 -3.35
C PHE A 24 20.96 -11.25 -4.27
N PHE A 25 21.42 -12.49 -4.07
CA PHE A 25 22.41 -13.12 -4.95
C PHE A 25 21.87 -13.39 -6.37
N LYS A 26 20.61 -13.82 -6.49
CA LYS A 26 19.97 -14.11 -7.79
C LYS A 26 19.80 -12.86 -8.64
N TRP A 27 19.31 -11.77 -8.04
CA TRP A 27 18.95 -10.55 -8.78
C TRP A 27 20.02 -9.46 -8.72
N GLY A 28 20.99 -9.60 -7.82
CA GLY A 28 22.04 -8.61 -7.55
C GLY A 28 21.52 -7.32 -6.90
N VAL A 29 20.25 -7.28 -6.48
CA VAL A 29 19.56 -6.12 -5.92
C VAL A 29 18.34 -6.57 -5.10
N LEU A 30 17.87 -5.70 -4.21
CA LEU A 30 16.59 -5.86 -3.53
C LEU A 30 15.45 -5.72 -4.52
N THR A 31 14.45 -6.59 -4.42
CA THR A 31 13.34 -6.67 -5.37
C THR A 31 12.03 -6.16 -4.74
N PHE A 32 10.97 -6.01 -5.54
CA PHE A 32 9.62 -5.80 -5.00
C PHE A 32 9.20 -6.86 -3.99
N SER A 33 9.67 -8.10 -4.17
CA SER A 33 9.44 -9.18 -3.22
C SER A 33 10.13 -8.92 -1.89
N SER A 34 11.39 -8.49 -1.90
CA SER A 34 12.11 -8.08 -0.69
C SER A 34 11.35 -7.00 0.09
N TYR A 35 10.83 -5.99 -0.62
CA TYR A 35 10.01 -4.94 -0.03
C TYR A 35 8.69 -5.48 0.55
N PHE A 36 7.96 -6.28 -0.22
CA PHE A 36 6.69 -6.88 0.20
C PHE A 36 6.85 -7.75 1.45
N TRP A 37 7.86 -8.64 1.47
CA TRP A 37 8.12 -9.51 2.60
C TRP A 37 8.45 -8.71 3.85
N ILE A 38 9.33 -7.71 3.76
CA ILE A 38 9.68 -6.87 4.91
C ILE A 38 8.44 -6.16 5.45
N ARG A 39 7.70 -5.45 4.60
CA ARG A 39 6.61 -4.56 5.02
C ARG A 39 5.38 -5.30 5.53
N TYR A 40 4.96 -6.35 4.83
CA TYR A 40 3.65 -6.97 5.05
C TYR A 40 3.74 -8.32 5.78
N ASN A 41 4.94 -8.87 5.98
CA ASN A 41 5.10 -10.17 6.62
C ASN A 41 6.11 -10.11 7.78
N VAL A 42 7.37 -9.74 7.52
CA VAL A 42 8.40 -9.71 8.57
C VAL A 42 8.04 -8.72 9.65
N LEU A 43 7.75 -7.46 9.30
CA LEU A 43 7.43 -6.46 10.30
C LEU A 43 6.15 -6.81 11.08
N PRO A 44 4.99 -7.07 10.45
CA PRO A 44 3.76 -7.34 11.21
C PRO A 44 3.76 -8.70 11.91
N ILE A 45 4.37 -9.74 11.34
CA ILE A 45 4.26 -11.11 11.87
C ILE A 45 5.51 -11.48 12.68
N LEU A 46 6.71 -11.31 12.12
CA LEU A 46 7.96 -11.78 12.74
C LEU A 46 8.62 -10.76 13.68
N VAL A 47 8.31 -9.47 13.56
CA VAL A 47 8.80 -8.45 14.50
C VAL A 47 7.74 -8.16 15.55
N MET A 48 6.47 -7.97 15.17
CA MET A 48 5.44 -7.55 16.13
C MET A 48 4.81 -8.65 16.96
N SER A 49 4.89 -9.94 16.57
CA SER A 49 4.24 -11.01 17.35
C SER A 49 4.72 -11.12 18.81
N PRO A 50 6.01 -10.95 19.17
CA PRO A 50 6.43 -10.96 20.57
C PRO A 50 5.93 -9.76 21.37
N PHE A 51 5.76 -8.60 20.71
CA PHE A 51 5.34 -7.37 21.36
C PHE A 51 3.82 -7.27 21.51
N ALA A 52 3.05 -7.94 20.65
CA ALA A 52 1.59 -7.87 20.63
C ALA A 52 0.92 -8.33 21.93
N SER A 53 1.56 -9.21 22.70
CA SER A 53 1.08 -9.65 24.02
C SER A 53 1.55 -8.80 25.20
N SER A 54 2.41 -7.80 24.99
CA SER A 54 2.99 -6.99 26.08
C SER A 54 1.92 -6.14 26.78
N ASP A 55 2.02 -6.00 28.12
CA ASP A 55 1.16 -5.09 28.90
C ASP A 55 1.31 -3.63 28.45
N GLN A 56 2.42 -3.27 27.80
CA GLN A 56 2.62 -1.94 27.22
C GLN A 56 1.59 -1.59 26.13
N ASN A 57 0.91 -2.59 25.55
CA ASN A 57 -0.22 -2.33 24.64
C ASN A 57 -1.50 -1.87 25.35
N MET A 58 -1.60 -1.97 26.69
CA MET A 58 -2.78 -1.52 27.44
C MET A 58 -3.10 -0.04 27.20
N GLU A 59 -2.11 0.79 26.91
CA GLU A 59 -2.34 2.19 26.54
C GLU A 59 -3.14 2.33 25.24
N ALA A 60 -2.98 1.40 24.30
CA ALA A 60 -3.64 1.43 23.00
C ALA A 60 -4.98 0.66 22.98
N VAL A 61 -5.11 -0.43 23.75
CA VAL A 61 -6.28 -1.33 23.70
C VAL A 61 -7.02 -1.49 25.03
N GLY A 62 -6.56 -0.82 26.10
CA GLY A 62 -7.11 -0.93 27.44
C GLY A 62 -7.11 -2.37 27.97
N ASN A 63 -8.19 -2.73 28.68
CA ASN A 63 -8.38 -4.06 29.25
C ASN A 63 -8.62 -5.15 28.20
N SER A 64 -8.86 -4.81 26.93
CA SER A 64 -8.98 -5.80 25.86
C SER A 64 -7.70 -6.60 25.65
N ILE A 65 -6.56 -6.15 26.20
CA ILE A 65 -5.28 -6.88 26.12
C ILE A 65 -5.37 -8.32 26.64
N TYR A 66 -6.19 -8.55 27.68
CA TYR A 66 -6.32 -9.88 28.30
C TYR A 66 -6.97 -10.86 27.32
N ILE A 67 -7.98 -10.40 26.59
CA ILE A 67 -8.66 -11.22 25.59
C ILE A 67 -7.76 -11.39 24.36
N ILE A 68 -7.08 -10.33 23.91
CA ILE A 68 -6.17 -10.37 22.75
C ILE A 68 -5.09 -11.44 22.95
N ARG A 69 -4.55 -11.59 24.17
CA ARG A 69 -3.51 -12.57 24.50
C ARG A 69 -3.91 -14.01 24.18
N ASP A 70 -5.17 -14.35 24.34
CA ASP A 70 -5.67 -15.71 24.11
C ASP A 70 -5.70 -16.06 22.60
N TYR A 71 -5.86 -15.05 21.74
CA TYR A 71 -6.00 -15.22 20.28
C TYR A 71 -4.72 -14.93 19.49
N ILE A 72 -3.61 -14.53 20.14
CA ILE A 72 -2.33 -14.25 19.47
C ILE A 72 -1.79 -15.45 18.69
N ASN A 73 -1.90 -16.66 19.25
CA ASN A 73 -1.42 -17.86 18.55
C ASN A 73 -2.24 -18.15 17.29
N GLU A 74 -3.56 -17.96 17.35
CA GLU A 74 -4.45 -18.16 16.18
C GLU A 74 -4.13 -17.14 15.08
N ALA A 75 -4.02 -15.86 15.42
CA ALA A 75 -3.60 -14.81 14.49
C ALA A 75 -2.24 -15.12 13.85
N PHE A 76 -1.30 -15.65 14.64
CA PHE A 76 0.01 -16.09 14.16
C PHE A 76 -0.10 -17.22 13.14
N TYR A 77 -0.80 -18.30 13.47
CA TYR A 77 -0.92 -19.46 12.59
C TYR A 77 -1.62 -19.11 11.27
N LEU A 78 -2.70 -18.33 11.31
CA LEU A 78 -3.41 -17.89 10.11
C LEU A 78 -2.53 -16.99 9.22
N SER A 79 -1.75 -16.10 9.83
CA SER A 79 -0.85 -15.22 9.09
C SER A 79 0.31 -16.00 8.44
N VAL A 80 0.90 -16.96 9.16
CA VAL A 80 1.95 -17.84 8.62
C VAL A 80 1.40 -18.75 7.51
N LEU A 81 0.18 -19.27 7.67
CA LEU A 81 -0.47 -20.07 6.63
C LEU A 81 -0.59 -19.28 5.33
N GLY A 82 -1.04 -18.02 5.41
CA GLY A 82 -1.08 -17.11 4.27
C GLY A 82 0.29 -16.95 3.59
N VAL A 83 1.36 -16.72 4.37
CA VAL A 83 2.74 -16.63 3.86
C VAL A 83 3.15 -17.88 3.08
N VAL A 84 2.88 -19.07 3.62
CA VAL A 84 3.22 -20.35 2.98
C VAL A 84 2.54 -20.46 1.62
N PHE A 85 1.25 -20.13 1.54
CA PHE A 85 0.51 -20.24 0.28
C PHE A 85 0.82 -19.12 -0.71
N VAL A 86 1.27 -17.93 -0.26
CA VAL A 86 1.89 -16.94 -1.16
C VAL A 86 3.13 -17.53 -1.83
N LEU A 87 4.01 -18.20 -1.08
CA LEU A 87 5.21 -18.85 -1.64
C LEU A 87 4.84 -19.97 -2.63
N VAL A 88 3.84 -20.79 -2.31
CA VAL A 88 3.30 -21.80 -3.24
C VAL A 88 2.82 -21.14 -4.54
N GLY A 89 2.02 -20.07 -4.45
CA GLY A 89 1.55 -19.31 -5.60
C GLY A 89 2.71 -18.75 -6.44
N MET A 90 3.72 -18.15 -5.80
CA MET A 90 4.91 -17.65 -6.48
C MET A 90 5.68 -18.77 -7.18
N GLY A 91 5.75 -19.96 -6.59
CA GLY A 91 6.31 -21.16 -7.21
C GLY A 91 5.53 -21.57 -8.46
N LEU A 92 4.19 -21.65 -8.36
CA LEU A 92 3.30 -21.96 -9.48
C LEU A 92 3.45 -20.98 -10.65
N ALA A 93 3.74 -19.70 -10.36
CA ALA A 93 3.95 -18.68 -11.38
C ALA A 93 5.10 -19.04 -12.33
N THR A 94 6.15 -19.71 -11.83
CA THR A 94 7.34 -20.07 -12.62
C THR A 94 7.06 -21.08 -13.74
N PHE A 95 5.99 -21.88 -13.60
CA PHE A 95 5.56 -22.83 -14.62
C PHE A 95 4.64 -22.19 -15.67
N SER A 96 4.19 -20.96 -15.46
CA SER A 96 3.27 -20.28 -16.36
C SER A 96 4.01 -19.30 -17.25
N SER A 97 3.96 -19.52 -18.56
CA SER A 97 4.50 -18.59 -19.54
C SER A 97 3.54 -17.41 -19.78
N GLY A 98 4.10 -16.31 -20.27
CA GLY A 98 3.33 -15.17 -20.75
C GLY A 98 3.03 -14.09 -19.70
N LYS A 99 2.91 -12.87 -20.22
CA LYS A 99 2.61 -11.66 -19.46
C LYS A 99 1.10 -11.57 -19.19
N SER A 100 0.71 -11.26 -17.95
CA SER A 100 -0.69 -11.02 -17.59
C SER A 100 -1.26 -9.81 -18.36
N ALA A 101 -2.53 -9.89 -18.78
CA ALA A 101 -3.24 -8.79 -19.43
C ALA A 101 -3.24 -7.52 -18.57
N MET A 102 -3.33 -7.67 -17.24
CA MET A 102 -3.25 -6.57 -16.29
C MET A 102 -1.94 -5.78 -16.41
N PHE A 103 -0.79 -6.47 -16.54
CA PHE A 103 0.50 -5.79 -16.69
C PHE A 103 0.59 -5.02 -18.02
N THR A 104 -0.03 -5.56 -19.08
CA THR A 104 -0.11 -4.88 -20.37
C THR A 104 -1.03 -3.65 -20.30
N PHE A 105 -2.16 -3.75 -19.59
CA PHE A 105 -3.03 -2.61 -19.34
C PHE A 105 -2.31 -1.48 -18.57
N VAL A 106 -1.62 -1.83 -17.48
CA VAL A 106 -0.84 -0.85 -16.69
C VAL A 106 0.25 -0.20 -17.54
N GLU A 107 1.02 -0.97 -18.31
CA GLU A 107 2.09 -0.42 -19.14
C GLU A 107 1.54 0.54 -20.22
N LYS A 108 0.46 0.16 -20.91
CA LYS A 108 -0.17 1.00 -21.94
C LYS A 108 -0.75 2.29 -21.34
N GLY A 109 -1.48 2.19 -20.22
CA GLY A 109 -2.06 3.36 -19.57
C GLY A 109 -1.02 4.30 -18.98
N TYR A 110 0.05 3.75 -18.39
CA TYR A 110 1.13 4.56 -17.81
C TYR A 110 2.00 5.25 -18.86
N ALA A 111 2.08 4.70 -20.07
CA ALA A 111 2.94 5.24 -21.12
C ALA A 111 2.64 6.71 -21.46
N PHE A 112 1.36 7.09 -21.56
CA PHE A 112 0.96 8.47 -21.84
C PHE A 112 1.41 9.44 -20.74
N TRP A 113 1.24 9.04 -19.48
CA TRP A 113 1.60 9.86 -18.32
C TRP A 113 3.11 10.10 -18.19
N GLN A 114 3.91 9.34 -18.94
CA GLN A 114 5.36 9.47 -19.07
C GLN A 114 5.79 10.24 -20.33
N THR A 115 4.88 11.00 -20.94
CA THR A 115 5.16 11.95 -22.02
C THR A 115 5.16 13.39 -21.50
N LYS A 116 5.77 14.33 -22.26
CA LYS A 116 5.77 15.76 -21.90
C LYS A 116 4.34 16.31 -21.70
N PRO A 117 3.35 16.07 -22.58
CA PRO A 117 1.97 16.46 -22.33
C PRO A 117 1.38 15.81 -21.08
N GLY A 118 1.60 14.50 -20.90
CA GLY A 118 1.07 13.75 -19.76
C GLY A 118 1.50 14.29 -18.39
N VAL A 119 2.78 14.64 -18.23
CA VAL A 119 3.28 15.21 -16.96
C VAL A 119 2.77 16.63 -16.70
N TRP A 120 2.58 17.45 -17.74
CA TRP A 120 1.97 18.76 -17.59
C TRP A 120 0.50 18.66 -17.20
N ILE A 121 -0.26 17.78 -17.84
CA ILE A 121 -1.65 17.49 -17.46
C ILE A 121 -1.71 16.99 -16.02
N SER A 122 -0.78 16.13 -15.61
CA SER A 122 -0.69 15.65 -14.23
C SER A 122 -0.47 16.79 -13.24
N LEU A 123 0.42 17.75 -13.53
CA LEU A 123 0.60 18.94 -12.69
C LEU A 123 -0.67 19.79 -12.58
N VAL A 124 -1.35 20.01 -13.71
CA VAL A 124 -2.60 20.78 -13.72
C VAL A 124 -3.66 20.08 -12.88
N VAL A 125 -3.86 18.77 -13.07
CA VAL A 125 -4.82 17.97 -12.32
C VAL A 125 -4.55 18.05 -10.81
N ILE A 126 -3.29 17.92 -10.36
CA ILE A 126 -3.00 17.95 -8.93
C ILE A 126 -3.16 19.34 -8.31
N ILE A 127 -2.85 20.41 -9.05
CA ILE A 127 -3.07 21.79 -8.59
C ILE A 127 -4.58 22.03 -8.40
N PHE A 128 -5.40 21.69 -9.40
CA PHE A 128 -6.85 21.84 -9.30
C PHE A 128 -7.45 20.97 -8.20
N ALA A 129 -6.99 19.73 -8.04
CA ALA A 129 -7.47 18.85 -6.98
C ALA A 129 -7.12 19.40 -5.59
N THR A 130 -5.90 19.91 -5.41
CA THR A 130 -5.47 20.58 -4.17
C THR A 130 -6.29 21.82 -3.87
N MET A 131 -6.47 22.70 -4.86
CA MET A 131 -7.29 23.91 -4.71
C MET A 131 -8.75 23.56 -4.37
N GLY A 132 -9.29 22.50 -4.98
CA GLY A 132 -10.63 22.00 -4.67
C GLY A 132 -10.76 21.53 -3.22
N LEU A 133 -9.78 20.79 -2.70
CA LEU A 133 -9.79 20.38 -1.28
C LEU A 133 -9.70 21.57 -0.33
N ILE A 134 -8.86 22.56 -0.65
CA ILE A 134 -8.77 23.80 0.15
C ILE A 134 -10.10 24.55 0.11
N ALA A 135 -10.74 24.65 -1.06
CA ALA A 135 -12.05 25.30 -1.20
C ALA A 135 -13.17 24.57 -0.44
N LEU A 136 -13.05 23.25 -0.26
CA LEU A 136 -13.94 22.45 0.58
C LEU A 136 -13.66 22.59 2.08
N GLY A 137 -12.63 23.35 2.48
CA GLY A 137 -12.27 23.60 3.87
C GLY A 137 -11.29 22.58 4.47
N VAL A 138 -10.68 21.71 3.66
CA VAL A 138 -9.68 20.76 4.15
C VAL A 138 -8.40 21.50 4.53
N ARG A 139 -8.08 21.51 5.83
CA ARG A 139 -6.84 22.09 6.35
C ARG A 139 -5.68 21.09 6.23
N PRO A 140 -4.43 21.57 6.12
CA PRO A 140 -3.25 20.71 6.19
C PRO A 140 -3.28 19.84 7.46
N PHE A 141 -2.82 18.58 7.36
CA PHE A 141 -2.80 17.58 8.44
C PHE A 141 -4.16 17.07 8.95
N GLU A 142 -5.26 17.76 8.63
CA GLU A 142 -6.61 17.44 9.14
C GLU A 142 -7.46 16.60 8.17
N GLY A 143 -6.96 16.25 6.97
CA GLY A 143 -7.75 15.57 5.94
C GLY A 143 -8.45 14.28 6.41
N ARG A 144 -7.82 13.50 7.30
CA ARG A 144 -8.44 12.31 7.88
C ARG A 144 -9.60 12.65 8.82
N GLN A 145 -9.43 13.65 9.69
CA GLN A 145 -10.46 14.10 10.62
C GLN A 145 -11.64 14.71 9.87
N PHE A 146 -11.34 15.58 8.90
CA PHE A 146 -12.36 16.16 8.01
C PHE A 146 -13.16 15.08 7.28
N SER A 147 -12.53 13.98 6.85
CA SER A 147 -13.22 12.87 6.21
C SER A 147 -14.14 12.07 7.15
N PHE A 148 -13.90 12.09 8.47
CA PHE A 148 -14.81 11.49 9.45
C PHE A 148 -16.00 12.40 9.74
N GLU A 149 -15.75 13.70 9.88
CA GLU A 149 -16.77 14.71 10.11
C GLU A 149 -17.69 14.88 8.88
N ASN A 150 -17.14 14.78 7.67
CA ASN A 150 -17.84 14.97 6.40
C ASN A 150 -17.81 13.70 5.55
N THR A 151 -18.57 12.68 5.96
CA THR A 151 -18.61 11.36 5.29
C THR A 151 -19.01 11.44 3.81
N SER A 152 -19.81 12.45 3.43
CA SER A 152 -20.20 12.73 2.04
C SER A 152 -19.04 13.19 1.15
N LEU A 153 -18.01 13.84 1.72
CA LEU A 153 -16.82 14.34 1.01
C LEU A 153 -15.65 13.35 1.01
N ARG A 154 -15.78 12.24 1.74
CA ARG A 154 -14.78 11.15 1.77
C ARG A 154 -14.37 10.63 0.39
N PRO A 155 -15.26 10.47 -0.62
CA PRO A 155 -14.85 10.06 -1.96
C PRO A 155 -13.84 11.02 -2.62
N ALA A 156 -13.96 12.33 -2.40
CA ALA A 156 -13.04 13.33 -2.94
C ALA A 156 -11.65 13.22 -2.30
N ILE A 157 -11.59 13.00 -0.98
CA ILE A 157 -10.33 12.79 -0.26
C ILE A 157 -9.68 11.47 -0.67
N ASN A 158 -10.46 10.39 -0.81
CA ASN A 158 -9.96 9.12 -1.31
C ASN A 158 -9.40 9.26 -2.74
N LEU A 159 -10.10 9.97 -3.62
CA LEU A 159 -9.63 10.27 -4.98
C LEU A 159 -8.28 10.98 -4.96
N TYR A 160 -8.17 12.05 -4.16
CA TYR A 160 -6.93 12.79 -4.00
C TYR A 160 -5.79 11.91 -3.43
N SER A 161 -6.10 11.05 -2.45
CA SER A 161 -5.12 10.15 -1.83
C SER A 161 -4.51 9.11 -2.78
N VAL A 162 -5.17 8.83 -3.91
CA VAL A 162 -4.67 7.91 -4.94
C VAL A 162 -3.98 8.66 -6.07
N ILE A 163 -4.61 9.74 -6.54
CA ILE A 163 -4.09 10.54 -7.65
C ILE A 163 -2.75 11.19 -7.26
N LEU A 164 -2.64 11.72 -6.05
CA LEU A 164 -1.44 12.41 -5.60
C LEU A 164 -0.17 11.53 -5.63
N PRO A 165 -0.13 10.33 -4.99
CA PRO A 165 1.01 9.42 -5.11
C PRO A 165 1.32 9.01 -6.55
N THR A 166 0.28 8.75 -7.35
CA THR A 166 0.44 8.28 -8.73
C THR A 166 1.04 9.37 -9.63
N ILE A 167 0.58 10.61 -9.49
CA ILE A 167 1.11 11.78 -10.18
C ILE A 167 2.53 12.09 -9.70
N THR A 168 2.76 12.10 -8.39
CA THR A 168 4.10 12.32 -7.80
C THR A 168 5.11 11.32 -8.38
N LEU A 169 4.79 10.03 -8.39
CA LEU A 169 5.64 9.01 -9.00
C LEU A 169 5.85 9.27 -10.50
N SER A 170 4.80 9.63 -11.23
CA SER A 170 4.89 9.96 -12.65
C SER A 170 5.87 11.11 -12.94
N LEU A 171 5.79 12.18 -12.15
CA LEU A 171 6.66 13.36 -12.26
C LEU A 171 8.13 13.03 -11.94
N LEU A 172 8.37 12.24 -10.89
CA LEU A 172 9.71 11.85 -10.49
C LEU A 172 10.37 10.94 -11.55
N VAL A 173 9.65 9.93 -12.03
CA VAL A 173 10.16 9.00 -13.06
C VAL A 173 10.44 9.73 -14.37
N TYR A 174 9.52 10.58 -14.83
CA TYR A 174 9.73 11.37 -16.04
C TYR A 174 10.86 12.38 -15.88
N GLY A 175 10.86 13.12 -14.77
CA GLY A 175 11.81 14.18 -14.46
C GLY A 175 13.23 13.68 -14.36
N PHE A 176 13.45 12.52 -13.72
CA PHE A 176 14.76 11.89 -13.61
C PHE A 176 15.40 11.59 -14.97
N GLY A 177 14.57 11.26 -15.96
CA GLY A 177 15.03 10.97 -17.33
C GLY A 177 15.14 12.16 -18.27
N HIS A 178 14.55 13.32 -17.96
CA HIS A 178 14.39 14.42 -18.93
C HIS A 178 14.66 15.83 -18.39
N ASN A 179 14.09 16.20 -17.24
CA ASN A 179 14.13 17.57 -16.77
C ASN A 179 13.98 17.66 -15.25
N ARG A 180 14.95 18.31 -14.60
CA ARG A 180 15.03 18.54 -13.15
C ARG A 180 13.83 19.31 -12.59
N PHE A 181 13.17 20.14 -13.40
CA PHE A 181 11.94 20.82 -13.00
C PHE A 181 10.86 19.83 -12.55
N PHE A 182 10.65 18.73 -13.27
CA PHE A 182 9.63 17.74 -12.89
C PHE A 182 10.05 16.91 -11.67
N VAL A 183 11.35 16.74 -11.43
CA VAL A 183 11.83 16.16 -10.16
C VAL A 183 11.47 17.09 -9.00
N PHE A 184 11.79 18.38 -9.11
CA PHE A 184 11.42 19.38 -8.11
C PHE A 184 9.90 19.42 -7.90
N ALA A 185 9.11 19.45 -8.98
CA ALA A 185 7.67 19.45 -8.90
C ALA A 185 7.11 18.17 -8.23
N GLY A 186 7.69 17.00 -8.51
CA GLY A 186 7.36 15.76 -7.81
C GLY A 186 7.66 15.81 -6.32
N LEU A 187 8.80 16.37 -5.90
CA LEU A 187 9.14 16.58 -4.49
C LEU A 187 8.15 17.54 -3.81
N MET A 188 7.73 18.61 -4.48
CA MET A 188 6.71 19.53 -3.96
C MET A 188 5.34 18.84 -3.85
N CYS A 189 4.94 18.04 -4.85
CA CYS A 189 3.70 17.27 -4.80
C CYS A 189 3.70 16.29 -3.61
N SER A 190 4.82 15.62 -3.33
CA SER A 190 4.96 14.79 -2.14
C SER A 190 4.63 15.55 -0.84
N GLY A 191 5.04 16.82 -0.75
CA GLY A 191 4.70 17.69 0.39
C GLY A 191 3.20 17.91 0.56
N LEU A 192 2.44 17.97 -0.54
CA LEU A 192 0.98 18.11 -0.50
C LEU A 192 0.25 16.90 0.11
N GLY A 193 0.92 15.75 0.24
CA GLY A 193 0.34 14.58 0.90
C GLY A 193 0.13 14.78 2.40
N LEU A 194 0.78 15.79 3.00
CA LEU A 194 0.54 16.21 4.37
C LEU A 194 -0.90 16.71 4.56
N MET A 195 -1.57 17.19 3.51
CA MET A 195 -2.98 17.58 3.58
C MET A 195 -3.93 16.43 3.91
N ILE A 196 -3.60 15.20 3.51
CA ILE A 196 -4.46 14.03 3.76
C ILE A 196 -4.42 13.62 5.24
N GLY A 197 -3.41 14.07 6.00
CA GLY A 197 -3.20 13.64 7.39
C GLY A 197 -2.66 12.21 7.50
N THR A 198 -2.27 11.58 6.38
CA THR A 198 -1.63 10.26 6.36
C THR A 198 -0.19 10.37 5.87
N ARG A 199 0.77 10.10 6.77
CA ARG A 199 2.23 10.15 6.52
C ARG A 199 2.65 9.28 5.31
N GLY A 200 1.90 8.21 5.06
CA GLY A 200 2.07 7.32 3.91
C GLY A 200 2.02 8.06 2.57
N ALA A 201 0.99 8.86 2.30
CA ALA A 201 0.79 9.46 0.96
C ALA A 201 1.98 10.33 0.49
N SER A 202 2.59 11.08 1.43
CA SER A 202 3.80 11.87 1.18
C SER A 202 5.04 10.99 1.07
N ILE A 203 5.41 10.33 2.17
CA ILE A 203 6.76 9.78 2.33
C ILE A 203 6.88 8.44 1.59
N GLU A 204 5.83 7.63 1.55
CA GLU A 204 5.83 6.32 0.90
C GLU A 204 6.11 6.46 -0.61
N THR A 205 5.57 7.49 -1.25
CA THR A 205 5.78 7.72 -2.68
C THR A 205 7.24 8.01 -2.99
N LEU A 206 7.92 8.81 -2.16
CA LEU A 206 9.36 9.09 -2.29
C LEU A 206 10.19 7.84 -2.03
N PHE A 207 9.84 7.08 -0.99
CA PHE A 207 10.52 5.83 -0.67
C PHE A 207 10.42 4.83 -1.84
N ILE A 208 9.24 4.70 -2.44
CA ILE A 208 9.01 3.85 -3.60
C ILE A 208 9.79 4.31 -4.81
N PHE A 209 9.90 5.62 -5.04
CA PHE A 209 10.71 6.14 -6.12
C PHE A 209 12.20 5.74 -5.94
N VAL A 210 12.72 5.82 -4.71
CA VAL A 210 14.08 5.33 -4.39
C VAL A 210 14.20 3.82 -4.63
N VAL A 211 13.22 3.03 -4.20
CA VAL A 211 13.19 1.58 -4.49
C VAL A 211 13.19 1.32 -5.99
N CYS A 212 12.44 2.11 -6.77
CA CYS A 212 12.42 2.00 -8.23
C CYS A 212 13.79 2.28 -8.85
N LEU A 213 14.50 3.31 -8.37
CA LEU A 213 15.87 3.62 -8.80
C LEU A 213 16.83 2.49 -8.46
N ILE A 214 16.76 1.95 -7.24
CA ILE A 214 17.61 0.84 -6.79
C ILE A 214 17.43 -0.36 -7.69
N ILE A 215 16.18 -0.78 -7.93
CA ILE A 215 15.86 -1.94 -8.79
C ILE A 215 16.32 -1.67 -10.23
N ALA A 216 15.96 -0.51 -10.81
CA ALA A 216 16.26 -0.18 -12.20
C ALA A 216 17.76 -0.11 -12.49
N TYR A 217 18.53 0.52 -11.60
CA TYR A 217 19.98 0.71 -11.76
C TYR A 217 20.82 -0.37 -11.07
N ARG A 218 20.17 -1.39 -10.48
CA ARG A 218 20.81 -2.48 -9.72
C ARG A 218 21.81 -1.98 -8.68
N TYR A 219 21.41 -0.96 -7.92
CA TYR A 219 22.29 -0.33 -6.95
C TYR A 219 22.59 -1.29 -5.80
N LYS A 220 23.86 -1.70 -5.66
CA LYS A 220 24.29 -2.72 -4.69
C LYS A 220 24.65 -2.17 -3.31
N ASN A 221 24.67 -0.85 -3.13
CA ASN A 221 25.11 -0.23 -1.89
C ASN A 221 24.01 -0.31 -0.82
N LEU A 222 24.01 -1.44 -0.10
CA LEU A 222 23.11 -1.70 1.02
C LEU A 222 23.18 -0.61 2.09
N ALA A 223 24.33 0.01 2.33
CA ALA A 223 24.44 1.09 3.32
C ALA A 223 23.60 2.32 2.94
N ALA A 224 23.63 2.73 1.67
CA ALA A 224 22.80 3.83 1.17
C ALA A 224 21.30 3.51 1.22
N PHE A 225 20.92 2.25 0.97
CA PHE A 225 19.54 1.80 1.13
C PHE A 225 19.10 1.80 2.60
N THR A 226 19.92 1.26 3.50
CA THR A 226 19.68 1.27 4.95
C THR A 226 19.60 2.70 5.48
N LEU A 227 20.47 3.61 5.01
CA LEU A 227 20.39 5.03 5.33
C LEU A 227 19.11 5.69 4.80
N SER A 228 18.60 5.26 3.64
CA SER A 228 17.34 5.74 3.09
C SER A 228 16.13 5.26 3.92
N ILE A 229 16.15 4.00 4.39
CA ILE A 229 15.15 3.48 5.33
C ILE A 229 15.25 4.21 6.67
N ALA A 230 16.46 4.37 7.21
CA ALA A 230 16.68 5.08 8.47
C ALA A 230 16.20 6.53 8.36
N GLY A 231 16.53 7.23 7.27
CA GLY A 231 16.03 8.56 6.97
C GLY A 231 14.50 8.61 6.86
N PHE A 232 13.88 7.63 6.20
CA PHE A 232 12.42 7.50 6.11
C PHE A 232 11.78 7.37 7.50
N VAL A 233 12.30 6.46 8.34
CA VAL A 233 11.83 6.22 9.70
C VAL A 233 12.01 7.48 10.55
N THR A 234 13.17 8.13 10.49
CA THR A 234 13.46 9.38 11.21
C THR A 234 12.53 10.51 10.80
N VAL A 235 12.26 10.71 9.51
CA VAL A 235 11.34 11.77 9.05
C VAL A 235 9.90 11.47 9.49
N ALA A 236 9.45 10.22 9.39
CA ALA A 236 8.13 9.80 9.87
C ALA A 236 7.98 10.00 11.39
N ILE A 237 9.06 9.78 12.14
CA ILE A 237 9.18 10.04 13.58
C ILE A 237 9.10 11.54 13.88
N VAL A 238 9.90 12.37 13.22
CA VAL A 238 9.93 13.82 13.45
C VAL A 238 8.56 14.43 13.19
N ILE A 239 7.88 14.02 12.12
CA ILE A 239 6.50 14.46 11.83
C ILE A 239 5.52 13.95 12.91
N GLY A 240 5.76 12.76 13.47
CA GLY A 240 4.98 12.24 14.60
C GLY A 240 5.15 13.08 15.87
N ILE A 241 6.39 13.43 16.20
CA ILE A 241 6.73 14.25 17.37
C ILE A 241 6.19 15.67 17.22
N LEU A 242 6.36 16.30 16.05
CA LEU A 242 5.82 17.64 15.78
C LEU A 242 4.30 17.71 15.97
N ARG A 243 3.58 16.60 15.80
CA ARG A 243 2.15 16.53 16.07
C ARG A 243 1.86 16.40 17.56
N SER A 244 2.59 15.55 18.29
CA SER A 244 2.38 15.37 19.73
C SER A 244 2.79 16.59 20.55
N THR A 245 3.83 17.32 20.15
CA THR A 245 4.22 18.58 20.81
C THR A 245 3.27 19.74 20.49
N ALA A 246 2.57 19.71 19.34
CA ALA A 246 1.49 20.66 19.06
C ALA A 246 0.29 20.49 20.00
N ASP A 247 0.11 19.28 20.57
CA ASP A 247 -0.93 18.96 21.56
C ASP A 247 -0.52 19.33 23.01
N GLY A 248 0.63 20.00 23.21
CA GLY A 248 0.97 20.69 24.47
C GLY A 248 1.78 19.91 25.50
N ASP A 249 2.35 18.75 25.15
CA ASP A 249 3.09 17.92 26.12
C ASP A 249 4.57 18.34 26.24
N ASN A 250 5.00 18.63 27.47
CA ASN A 250 6.33 19.16 27.78
C ASN A 250 7.37 18.04 27.96
N SER A 251 8.54 18.22 27.35
CA SER A 251 9.77 17.43 27.52
C SER A 251 9.58 15.91 27.42
N VAL A 252 9.40 15.44 26.20
CA VAL A 252 9.26 14.03 25.90
C VAL A 252 10.64 13.44 25.55
N ASP A 253 11.07 12.36 26.22
CA ASP A 253 12.22 11.57 25.78
C ASP A 253 11.90 11.00 24.39
N ILE A 254 12.60 11.53 23.39
CA ILE A 254 12.41 11.25 21.97
C ILE A 254 12.60 9.75 21.72
N LEU A 255 13.57 9.10 22.35
CA LEU A 255 13.90 7.71 22.07
C LEU A 255 12.87 6.76 22.69
N GLN A 256 12.41 7.08 23.90
CA GLN A 256 11.34 6.32 24.56
C GLN A 256 10.01 6.45 23.79
N THR A 257 9.67 7.66 23.33
CA THR A 257 8.43 7.88 22.57
C THR A 257 8.48 7.23 21.20
N VAL A 258 9.65 7.23 20.56
CA VAL A 258 9.86 6.55 19.28
C VAL A 258 9.71 5.04 19.44
N SER A 259 10.40 4.45 20.40
CA SER A 259 10.32 3.00 20.64
C SER A 259 8.89 2.59 20.97
N PHE A 260 8.19 3.38 21.79
CA PHE A 260 6.79 3.17 22.10
C PHE A 260 5.89 3.25 20.86
N GLN A 261 6.02 4.31 20.06
CA GLN A 261 5.21 4.51 18.84
C GLN A 261 5.46 3.45 17.76
N ILE A 262 6.65 2.85 17.72
CA ILE A 262 6.97 1.78 16.78
C ILE A 262 6.36 0.45 17.25
N PHE A 263 6.61 0.02 18.49
CA PHE A 263 6.27 -1.33 18.96
C PHE A 263 4.89 -1.46 19.61
N PHE A 264 4.37 -0.38 20.21
CA PHE A 264 3.13 -0.39 21.00
C PHE A 264 2.08 0.61 20.49
N GLY A 265 2.51 1.60 19.70
CA GLY A 265 1.63 2.54 19.03
C GLY A 265 0.81 1.92 17.89
N ASN A 266 -0.16 2.69 17.39
CA ASN A 266 -1.08 2.25 16.33
C ASN A 266 -0.47 2.28 14.89
N ASN A 267 0.84 2.50 14.77
CA ASN A 267 1.52 2.56 13.47
C ASN A 267 1.64 1.17 12.83
N PHE A 268 1.98 0.15 13.63
CA PHE A 268 2.19 -1.23 13.19
C PHE A 268 1.37 -2.22 14.03
N SER A 269 0.08 -1.89 14.22
CA SER A 269 -0.83 -2.64 15.08
C SER A 269 -1.48 -3.84 14.41
N ASP A 270 -1.28 -4.06 13.10
CA ASP A 270 -2.06 -4.98 12.28
C ASP A 270 -2.14 -6.41 12.84
N PHE A 271 -1.07 -6.90 13.49
CA PHE A 271 -1.05 -8.22 14.11
C PHE A 271 -1.86 -8.30 15.42
N ARG A 272 -1.69 -7.30 16.30
CA ARG A 272 -2.47 -7.19 17.56
C ARG A 272 -3.95 -6.99 17.25
N ASP A 273 -4.23 -6.09 16.32
CA ASP A 273 -5.57 -5.76 15.86
C ASP A 273 -6.24 -6.99 15.23
N TYR A 274 -5.50 -7.84 14.51
CA TYR A 274 -6.03 -9.11 14.02
C TYR A 274 -6.43 -10.07 15.14
N ALA A 275 -5.61 -10.23 16.17
CA ALA A 275 -5.96 -11.04 17.34
C ALA A 275 -7.20 -10.50 18.07
N TRP A 276 -7.35 -9.18 18.15
CA TRP A 276 -8.57 -8.55 18.71
C TRP A 276 -9.81 -8.81 17.85
N ILE A 277 -9.68 -8.75 16.52
CA ILE A 277 -10.79 -9.09 15.62
C ILE A 277 -11.22 -10.55 15.82
N LEU A 278 -10.26 -11.48 15.93
CA LEU A 278 -10.55 -12.90 16.13
C LEU A 278 -11.26 -13.16 17.46
N SER A 279 -10.99 -12.36 18.50
CA SER A 279 -11.59 -12.60 19.81
C SER A 279 -13.11 -12.43 19.86
N GLY A 280 -13.67 -11.62 18.96
CA GLY A 280 -15.12 -11.46 18.82
C GLY A 280 -15.71 -12.22 17.64
N PHE A 281 -14.90 -13.01 16.92
CA PHE A 281 -15.38 -13.81 15.80
C PHE A 281 -16.06 -15.08 16.32
N ASP A 282 -17.36 -15.21 16.06
CA ASP A 282 -18.20 -16.30 16.55
C ASP A 282 -18.18 -17.55 15.64
N GLY A 283 -17.31 -17.56 14.63
CA GLY A 283 -17.22 -18.63 13.63
C GLY A 283 -18.21 -18.50 12.47
N ARG A 284 -19.04 -17.44 12.41
CA ARG A 284 -19.94 -17.20 11.28
C ARG A 284 -19.23 -16.44 10.17
N PHE A 285 -18.99 -17.13 9.07
CA PHE A 285 -18.30 -16.54 7.92
C PHE A 285 -19.19 -15.55 7.15
N TYR A 286 -18.58 -14.50 6.62
CA TYR A 286 -19.27 -13.48 5.83
C TYR A 286 -19.43 -13.85 4.34
N HIS A 287 -18.93 -15.01 3.91
CA HIS A 287 -19.17 -15.59 2.57
C HIS A 287 -18.92 -14.65 1.38
N GLY A 288 -17.96 -13.74 1.49
CA GLY A 288 -17.58 -12.79 0.43
C GLY A 288 -18.31 -11.46 0.49
N MET A 289 -19.22 -11.24 1.45
CA MET A 289 -19.96 -9.99 1.57
C MET A 289 -19.03 -8.78 1.79
N THR A 290 -17.94 -8.94 2.56
CA THR A 290 -16.99 -7.82 2.76
C THR A 290 -16.20 -7.52 1.49
N TYR A 291 -15.84 -8.55 0.72
CA TYR A 291 -15.20 -8.39 -0.58
C TYR A 291 -16.11 -7.67 -1.56
N LEU A 292 -17.39 -8.06 -1.63
CA LEU A 292 -18.38 -7.41 -2.48
C LEU A 292 -18.60 -5.95 -2.08
N ALA A 293 -18.74 -5.66 -0.78
CA ALA A 293 -18.87 -4.30 -0.26
C ALA A 293 -17.63 -3.44 -0.57
N GLY A 294 -16.45 -4.06 -0.53
CA GLY A 294 -15.18 -3.46 -0.96
C GLY A 294 -15.15 -3.15 -2.46
N TYR A 295 -15.56 -4.09 -3.30
CA TYR A 295 -15.60 -3.92 -4.76
C TYR A 295 -16.65 -2.89 -5.20
N MET A 296 -17.70 -2.71 -4.39
CA MET A 296 -18.68 -1.63 -4.53
C MET A 296 -18.23 -0.29 -3.93
N ALA A 297 -16.94 -0.10 -3.62
CA ALA A 297 -16.44 1.13 -2.98
C ALA A 297 -16.71 2.44 -3.76
N LEU A 298 -16.98 2.35 -5.07
CA LEU A 298 -17.45 3.46 -5.90
C LEU A 298 -18.82 4.01 -5.44
N VAL A 299 -19.69 3.14 -4.92
CA VAL A 299 -21.01 3.52 -4.42
C VAL A 299 -20.84 4.05 -2.99
N PRO A 300 -21.17 5.32 -2.71
CA PRO A 300 -21.08 5.86 -1.36
C PRO A 300 -21.91 5.05 -0.36
N SER A 301 -21.39 4.84 0.85
CA SER A 301 -22.06 4.03 1.88
C SER A 301 -23.36 4.65 2.38
N PHE A 302 -23.56 5.95 2.20
CA PHE A 302 -24.84 6.61 2.50
C PHE A 302 -25.95 6.26 1.50
N ILE A 303 -25.60 5.69 0.33
CA ILE A 303 -26.56 5.25 -0.70
C ILE A 303 -26.84 3.74 -0.59
N SER A 304 -25.84 2.96 -0.19
CA SER A 304 -25.93 1.50 -0.15
C SER A 304 -25.88 0.99 1.30
N GLU A 305 -27.04 0.56 1.81
CA GLU A 305 -27.17 -0.09 3.12
C GLU A 305 -26.24 -1.30 3.21
N PHE A 306 -26.21 -2.15 2.18
CA PHE A 306 -25.30 -3.29 2.10
C PHE A 306 -23.83 -2.89 2.34
N ARG A 307 -23.36 -1.79 1.74
CA ARG A 307 -21.99 -1.32 1.96
C ARG A 307 -21.80 -0.75 3.36
N ASN A 308 -22.82 -0.13 3.93
CA ASN A 308 -22.77 0.34 5.31
C ASN A 308 -22.68 -0.82 6.30
N ASP A 309 -23.30 -1.96 6.02
CA ASP A 309 -23.31 -3.09 6.95
C ASP A 309 -22.05 -3.96 6.81
N PHE A 310 -21.61 -4.21 5.57
CA PHE A 310 -20.57 -5.21 5.27
C PHE A 310 -19.20 -4.61 4.94
N ARG A 311 -19.00 -3.29 5.07
CA ARG A 311 -17.65 -2.72 4.94
C ARG A 311 -16.75 -3.34 6.00
N ILE A 312 -15.60 -3.86 5.59
CA ILE A 312 -14.66 -4.55 6.49
C ILE A 312 -14.30 -3.73 7.73
N GLY A 313 -14.16 -2.40 7.62
CA GLY A 313 -13.88 -1.55 8.80
C GLY A 313 -15.03 -1.51 9.83
N ILE A 314 -16.28 -1.69 9.39
CA ILE A 314 -17.44 -1.77 10.29
C ILE A 314 -17.47 -3.16 10.94
N ILE A 315 -17.26 -4.21 10.15
CA ILE A 315 -17.14 -5.58 10.66
C ILE A 315 -16.03 -5.70 11.70
N THR A 316 -14.82 -5.21 11.42
CA THR A 316 -13.69 -5.35 12.34
C THR A 316 -13.83 -4.51 13.60
N SER A 317 -14.45 -3.32 13.52
CA SER A 317 -14.82 -2.55 14.73
C SER A 317 -15.86 -3.30 15.57
N THR A 318 -16.90 -3.83 14.92
CA THR A 318 -17.99 -4.55 15.61
C THR A 318 -17.49 -5.80 16.31
N LEU A 319 -16.65 -6.62 15.64
CA LEU A 319 -16.02 -7.80 16.23
C LEU A 319 -15.12 -7.45 17.42
N ALA A 320 -14.48 -6.28 17.39
CA ALA A 320 -13.64 -5.82 18.50
C ALA A 320 -14.43 -5.19 19.66
N GLY A 321 -15.76 -5.07 19.54
CA GLY A 321 -16.60 -4.37 20.52
C GLY A 321 -16.42 -2.84 20.50
N LEU A 322 -15.89 -2.29 19.41
CA LEU A 322 -15.71 -0.85 19.20
C LEU A 322 -16.91 -0.26 18.46
N ASP A 323 -17.26 0.99 18.76
CA ASP A 323 -18.31 1.70 18.02
C ASP A 323 -17.85 2.00 16.57
N PRO A 324 -18.50 1.43 15.54
CA PRO A 324 -18.15 1.67 14.14
C PRO A 324 -18.37 3.12 13.67
N GLN A 325 -19.12 3.94 14.42
CA GLN A 325 -19.32 5.36 14.12
C GLN A 325 -18.10 6.20 14.49
N PHE A 326 -17.40 5.85 15.56
CA PHE A 326 -16.24 6.59 16.08
C PHE A 326 -14.90 5.91 15.76
N HIS A 327 -14.91 4.68 15.24
CA HIS A 327 -13.72 3.93 14.91
C HIS A 327 -13.66 3.48 13.44
N ALA A 328 -12.52 3.73 12.78
CA ALA A 328 -12.33 3.51 11.35
C ALA A 328 -12.30 2.02 10.91
N GLY A 329 -12.29 1.12 11.87
CA GLY A 329 -11.99 -0.31 11.72
C GLY A 329 -10.59 -0.67 12.16
N LEU A 330 -10.47 -1.86 12.76
CA LEU A 330 -9.19 -2.49 13.03
C LEU A 330 -8.63 -3.13 11.76
N ARG A 331 -7.30 -3.16 11.65
CA ARG A 331 -6.59 -3.70 10.48
C ARG A 331 -6.19 -5.15 10.75
N PRO A 332 -6.77 -6.15 10.06
CA PRO A 332 -6.23 -7.50 10.13
C PRO A 332 -4.91 -7.59 9.34
N THR A 333 -4.17 -8.69 9.53
CA THR A 333 -3.07 -9.03 8.63
C THR A 333 -3.59 -9.31 7.20
N LEU A 334 -2.69 -9.39 6.22
CA LEU A 334 -3.01 -9.36 4.79
C LEU A 334 -4.15 -10.31 4.35
N PHE A 335 -4.24 -11.50 4.96
CA PHE A 335 -5.24 -12.51 4.62
C PHE A 335 -6.32 -12.69 5.70
N GLY A 336 -6.41 -11.80 6.69
CA GLY A 336 -7.44 -11.90 7.72
C GLY A 336 -8.85 -11.66 7.17
N GLU A 337 -9.02 -10.78 6.18
CA GLU A 337 -10.31 -10.63 5.48
C GLU A 337 -10.72 -11.93 4.74
N ALA A 338 -9.76 -12.62 4.13
CA ALA A 338 -10.00 -13.92 3.49
C ALA A 338 -10.50 -14.97 4.49
N TYR A 339 -9.93 -14.98 5.70
CA TYR A 339 -10.36 -15.86 6.78
C TYR A 339 -11.79 -15.54 7.26
N LEU A 340 -12.11 -14.27 7.51
CA LEU A 340 -13.45 -13.87 7.95
C LEU A 340 -14.55 -14.24 6.93
N ASN A 341 -14.22 -14.30 5.64
CA ASN A 341 -15.20 -14.63 4.60
C ASN A 341 -15.30 -16.13 4.29
N PHE A 342 -14.20 -16.88 4.31
CA PHE A 342 -14.19 -18.26 3.81
C PHE A 342 -13.33 -19.21 4.67
N GLY A 343 -12.93 -18.78 5.86
CA GLY A 343 -12.09 -19.55 6.77
C GLY A 343 -10.72 -19.89 6.18
N ILE A 344 -10.17 -21.02 6.62
CA ILE A 344 -8.86 -21.53 6.18
C ILE A 344 -8.81 -21.69 4.66
N SER A 345 -9.90 -22.16 4.04
CA SER A 345 -9.97 -22.35 2.59
C SER A 345 -9.80 -21.04 1.82
N GLY A 346 -10.35 -19.93 2.34
CA GLY A 346 -10.17 -18.58 1.80
C GLY A 346 -8.72 -18.13 1.85
N VAL A 347 -8.08 -18.30 3.01
CA VAL A 347 -6.66 -17.96 3.19
C VAL A 347 -5.81 -18.70 2.18
N VAL A 348 -6.00 -20.01 2.04
CA VAL A 348 -5.26 -20.86 1.09
C VAL A 348 -5.46 -20.37 -0.35
N PHE A 349 -6.71 -20.22 -0.79
CA PHE A 349 -7.02 -19.87 -2.17
C PHE A 349 -6.55 -18.46 -2.53
N ILE A 350 -6.90 -17.45 -1.73
CA ILE A 350 -6.60 -16.05 -2.00
C ILE A 350 -5.09 -15.78 -1.89
N ALA A 351 -4.40 -16.36 -0.90
CA ALA A 351 -2.95 -16.24 -0.78
C ALA A 351 -2.21 -16.88 -1.96
N THR A 352 -2.66 -18.06 -2.41
CA THR A 352 -2.10 -18.73 -3.60
C THR A 352 -2.30 -17.88 -4.85
N LEU A 353 -3.51 -17.34 -5.05
CA LEU A 353 -3.82 -16.49 -6.19
C LEU A 353 -2.98 -15.21 -6.20
N PHE A 354 -2.88 -14.54 -5.04
CA PHE A 354 -2.03 -13.37 -4.87
C PHE A 354 -0.58 -13.70 -5.16
N GLY A 355 -0.05 -14.77 -4.57
CA GLY A 355 1.32 -15.26 -4.79
C GLY A 355 1.60 -15.56 -6.26
N PHE A 356 0.64 -16.15 -6.99
CA PHE A 356 0.78 -16.44 -8.41
C PHE A 356 0.96 -15.16 -9.25
N TYR A 357 0.10 -14.16 -9.08
CA TYR A 357 0.24 -12.91 -9.82
C TYR A 357 1.46 -12.10 -9.35
N PHE A 358 1.80 -12.16 -8.06
CA PHE A 358 2.98 -11.50 -7.53
C PHE A 358 4.28 -12.11 -8.06
N GLY A 359 4.35 -13.44 -8.17
CA GLY A 359 5.47 -14.15 -8.80
C GLY A 359 5.62 -13.78 -10.28
N LYS A 360 4.50 -13.72 -11.02
CA LYS A 360 4.50 -13.24 -12.42
C LYS A 360 4.97 -11.79 -12.55
N LEU A 361 4.54 -10.92 -11.62
CA LEU A 361 4.94 -9.52 -11.57
C LEU A 361 6.46 -9.41 -11.37
N GLN A 362 7.01 -10.16 -10.41
CA GLN A 362 8.44 -10.16 -10.13
C GLN A 362 9.26 -10.57 -11.36
N MET A 363 8.87 -11.65 -12.03
CA MET A 363 9.54 -12.10 -13.26
C MET A 363 9.43 -11.04 -14.36
N TRP A 364 8.24 -10.48 -14.58
CA TRP A 364 8.04 -9.46 -15.61
C TRP A 364 8.89 -8.21 -15.39
N VAL A 365 8.94 -7.69 -14.15
CA VAL A 365 9.71 -6.47 -13.83
C VAL A 365 11.21 -6.68 -14.07
N HIS A 366 11.76 -7.84 -13.68
CA HIS A 366 13.20 -8.09 -13.75
C HIS A 366 13.66 -8.64 -15.11
N ASP A 367 12.73 -9.15 -15.92
CA ASP A 367 13.02 -9.61 -17.27
C ASP A 367 13.57 -8.46 -18.14
N ASN A 368 14.75 -8.65 -18.74
CA ASN A 368 15.40 -7.68 -19.63
C ASN A 368 15.46 -6.23 -19.07
N LEU A 369 15.62 -6.08 -17.76
CA LEU A 369 15.62 -4.77 -17.12
C LEU A 369 16.89 -3.99 -17.49
N GLN A 370 16.71 -2.90 -18.25
CA GLN A 370 17.80 -2.01 -18.67
C GLN A 370 18.05 -0.92 -17.61
N PRO A 371 19.31 -0.58 -17.28
CA PRO A 371 19.65 0.48 -16.32
C PRO A 371 19.50 1.88 -16.95
N ASN A 372 18.29 2.21 -17.37
CA ASN A 372 17.94 3.46 -18.02
C ASN A 372 16.51 3.90 -17.65
N ARG A 373 16.06 5.01 -18.24
CA ARG A 373 14.71 5.55 -18.02
C ARG A 373 13.59 4.55 -18.35
N LEU A 374 13.78 3.68 -19.34
CA LEU A 374 12.78 2.69 -19.75
C LEU A 374 12.67 1.59 -18.70
N GLY A 375 13.80 1.17 -18.12
CA GLY A 375 13.82 0.29 -16.96
C GLY A 375 13.15 0.92 -15.73
N LEU A 376 13.46 2.18 -15.43
CA LEU A 376 12.82 2.90 -14.32
C LEU A 376 11.30 2.98 -14.50
N ARG A 377 10.83 3.30 -15.71
CA ARG A 377 9.41 3.28 -16.07
C ARG A 377 8.79 1.90 -15.87
N LYS A 378 9.47 0.84 -16.31
CA LYS A 378 9.00 -0.55 -16.18
C LYS A 378 8.84 -0.95 -14.72
N VAL A 379 9.80 -0.59 -13.87
CA VAL A 379 9.73 -0.84 -12.42
C VAL A 379 8.58 -0.04 -11.80
N ALA A 380 8.37 1.22 -12.17
CA ALA A 380 7.23 2.01 -11.71
C ALA A 380 5.88 1.39 -12.12
N CYS A 381 5.76 0.87 -13.35
CA CYS A 381 4.58 0.08 -13.77
C CYS A 381 4.41 -1.18 -12.90
N GLY A 382 5.52 -1.83 -12.56
CA GLY A 382 5.57 -2.94 -11.61
C GLY A 382 4.95 -2.59 -10.26
N TYR A 383 5.30 -1.42 -9.71
CA TYR A 383 4.75 -0.94 -8.45
C TYR A 383 3.24 -0.64 -8.53
N ILE A 384 2.79 0.02 -9.60
CA ILE A 384 1.36 0.30 -9.80
C ILE A 384 0.56 -1.01 -9.90
N ALA A 385 1.08 -1.99 -10.64
CA ALA A 385 0.49 -3.32 -10.73
C ALA A 385 0.51 -4.08 -9.39
N PHE A 386 1.57 -3.93 -8.59
CA PHE A 386 1.62 -4.48 -7.22
C PHE A 386 0.52 -3.89 -6.34
N LEU A 387 0.35 -2.56 -6.33
CA LEU A 387 -0.70 -1.92 -5.55
C LEU A 387 -2.10 -2.31 -6.01
N PHE A 388 -2.30 -2.52 -7.31
CA PHE A 388 -3.55 -3.07 -7.84
C PHE A 388 -3.84 -4.45 -7.25
N LEU A 389 -2.88 -5.38 -7.29
CA LEU A 389 -3.02 -6.74 -6.73
C LEU A 389 -3.27 -6.70 -5.22
N PHE A 390 -2.51 -5.86 -4.50
CA PHE A 390 -2.61 -5.73 -3.05
C PHE A 390 -4.00 -5.26 -2.62
N ASN A 391 -4.51 -4.19 -3.24
CA ASN A 391 -5.82 -3.63 -2.89
C ASN A 391 -7.01 -4.47 -3.40
N ALA A 392 -6.78 -5.39 -4.35
CA ALA A 392 -7.80 -6.37 -4.75
C ALA A 392 -8.01 -7.46 -3.68
N VAL A 393 -6.97 -7.77 -2.91
CA VAL A 393 -7.00 -8.76 -1.82
C VAL A 393 -7.36 -8.13 -0.48
N PHE A 394 -6.88 -6.90 -0.23
CA PHE A 394 -7.13 -6.13 0.97
C PHE A 394 -8.10 -4.98 0.66
N THR A 395 -9.40 -5.22 0.87
CA THR A 395 -10.44 -4.31 0.37
C THR A 395 -10.64 -2.97 1.08
N PRO A 396 -10.10 -2.69 2.29
CA PRO A 396 -10.15 -1.33 2.86
C PRO A 396 -9.58 -0.26 1.92
N GLY A 397 -8.62 -0.64 1.07
CA GLY A 397 -7.96 0.22 0.09
C GLY A 397 -8.49 0.07 -1.34
N PHE A 398 -9.60 -0.64 -1.58
CA PHE A 398 -10.09 -0.93 -2.94
C PHE A 398 -10.36 0.34 -3.78
N TYR A 399 -10.56 1.49 -3.13
CA TYR A 399 -10.66 2.77 -3.82
C TYR A 399 -9.45 3.11 -4.70
N TYR A 400 -8.28 2.58 -4.36
CA TYR A 400 -7.10 2.65 -5.20
C TYR A 400 -7.33 2.03 -6.57
N VAL A 401 -7.97 0.85 -6.62
CA VAL A 401 -8.14 0.05 -7.84
C VAL A 401 -8.93 0.82 -8.89
N TYR A 402 -10.12 1.31 -8.56
CA TYR A 402 -10.95 2.00 -9.54
C TYR A 402 -10.39 3.35 -9.97
N VAL A 403 -9.75 4.11 -9.05
CA VAL A 403 -9.14 5.40 -9.40
C VAL A 403 -7.95 5.18 -10.35
N VAL A 404 -7.10 4.20 -10.06
CA VAL A 404 -5.97 3.87 -10.94
C VAL A 404 -6.46 3.34 -12.30
N VAL A 405 -7.51 2.52 -12.33
CA VAL A 405 -8.11 2.08 -13.60
C VAL A 405 -8.61 3.28 -14.41
N ALA A 406 -9.32 4.21 -13.78
CA ALA A 406 -9.79 5.43 -14.45
C ALA A 406 -8.62 6.27 -14.98
N TRP A 407 -7.57 6.45 -14.16
CA TRP A 407 -6.38 7.21 -14.53
C TRP A 407 -5.59 6.55 -15.67
N LEU A 408 -5.37 5.24 -15.62
CA LEU A 408 -4.71 4.48 -16.69
C LEU A 408 -5.53 4.48 -17.98
N THR A 409 -6.85 4.31 -17.88
CA THR A 409 -7.76 4.37 -19.04
C THR A 409 -7.72 5.76 -19.66
N GLY A 410 -7.74 6.82 -18.85
CA GLY A 410 -7.53 8.19 -19.31
C GLY A 410 -6.22 8.35 -20.07
N GLY A 411 -5.13 7.74 -19.59
CA GLY A 411 -3.85 7.72 -20.32
C GLY A 411 -3.95 7.04 -21.68
N ILE A 412 -4.63 5.90 -21.77
CA ILE A 412 -4.87 5.20 -23.05
C ILE A 412 -5.67 6.11 -24.00
N VAL A 413 -6.79 6.67 -23.55
CA VAL A 413 -7.63 7.56 -24.37
C VAL A 413 -6.84 8.78 -24.85
N MET A 414 -6.09 9.42 -23.96
CA MET A 414 -5.29 10.60 -24.30
C MET A 414 -4.16 10.28 -25.28
N SER A 415 -3.56 9.08 -25.19
CA SER A 415 -2.59 8.64 -26.21
C SER A 415 -3.23 8.57 -27.59
N TYR A 416 -4.44 8.02 -27.71
CA TYR A 416 -5.16 7.98 -28.98
C TYR A 416 -5.55 9.37 -29.50
N LEU A 417 -5.97 10.28 -28.63
CA LEU A 417 -6.39 11.64 -29.01
C LEU A 417 -5.22 12.51 -29.47
N LEU A 418 -4.04 12.37 -28.85
CA LEU A 418 -2.88 13.22 -29.10
C LEU A 418 -1.88 12.63 -30.12
N ASP A 419 -1.87 11.31 -30.29
CA ASP A 419 -1.08 10.63 -31.33
C ASP A 419 -1.86 10.44 -32.66
N ALA A 420 -3.17 10.77 -32.69
CA ALA A 420 -3.93 10.79 -33.94
C ALA A 420 -3.28 11.78 -34.93
N PRO A 421 -2.91 11.36 -36.15
CA PRO A 421 -2.36 12.26 -37.14
C PRO A 421 -3.39 13.33 -37.46
N LEU A 422 -3.09 14.57 -37.05
CA LEU A 422 -3.91 15.73 -37.37
C LEU A 422 -4.18 15.74 -38.89
N PRO A 423 -5.44 15.90 -39.34
CA PRO A 423 -5.80 15.76 -40.75
C PRO A 423 -5.02 16.69 -41.70
N TRP A 424 -4.47 17.80 -41.21
CA TRP A 424 -3.64 18.73 -41.99
C TRP A 424 -2.19 18.28 -42.22
N LYS A 425 -1.68 17.25 -41.51
CA LYS A 425 -0.36 16.66 -41.81
C LYS A 425 -0.38 15.76 -43.04
N LYS A 426 -1.55 15.23 -43.44
CA LYS A 426 -1.68 14.44 -44.69
C LYS A 426 -1.59 15.30 -45.95
N THR A 427 -1.98 16.56 -45.89
CA THR A 427 -1.92 17.48 -47.04
C THR A 427 -0.52 18.06 -47.29
N ALA A 428 0.35 18.10 -46.27
CA ALA A 428 1.74 18.53 -46.43
C ALA A 428 2.65 17.44 -47.03
N ALA A 429 2.37 16.16 -46.74
CA ALA A 429 3.14 15.03 -47.29
C ALA A 429 2.73 14.62 -48.72
N ALA A 430 1.60 15.14 -49.23
CA ALA A 430 1.15 14.89 -50.60
C ALA A 430 1.60 15.97 -51.60
N LYS A 431 2.44 16.92 -51.17
CA LYS A 431 2.98 18.02 -52.00
C LYS A 431 4.51 18.15 -51.96
N SER A 432 5.23 17.09 -51.60
CA SER A 432 6.69 17.02 -51.73
C SER A 432 7.10 16.02 -52.80
#